data_AF-A0A525JSN4-F1
#
_entry.id   AF-A0A525JSN4-F1
#
_cell.length_a   1.000
_cell.length_b   1.000
_cell.length_c   1.000
_cell.angle_alpha   90.00
_cell.angle_beta   90.00
_cell.angle_gamma   90.00
#
_symmetry.space_group_name_H-M   'P 1'
#
loop_
_entity.id
_entity.type
_entity.pdbx_description
1 polymer ?
#
loop_
_entity_poly.entity_id
_entity_poly.type
_entity_poly.pdbx_seq_one_letter_code
_entity_poly.pdbx_strand_id
1 'polypeptide(L)'
;MRKLLFAGLAAATLIGAAGVAGAQPVERYGHWDPAWGAAPPPPLAKWHRWRGHEADWYGHVHTCMTHHGYDPRRDAYMDGHRWVTCAD
;
A
#
# COMPACT_ATOMS: atom_id res chain seq x y z
N MET A 1 31.08 -40.76 -35.74
CA MET A 1 31.31 -40.50 -34.30
C MET A 1 30.56 -39.23 -33.89
N ARG A 2 29.48 -39.35 -33.10
CA ARG A 2 29.09 -38.43 -32.01
C ARG A 2 27.72 -38.85 -31.49
N LYS A 3 27.75 -39.64 -30.42
CA LYS A 3 26.64 -39.90 -29.53
C LYS A 3 26.60 -38.73 -28.55
N LEU A 4 25.49 -38.00 -28.46
CA LEU A 4 25.20 -37.14 -27.32
C LEU A 4 23.73 -37.36 -26.98
N LEU A 5 23.52 -38.34 -26.10
CA LEU A 5 22.25 -38.59 -25.43
C LEU A 5 22.14 -37.57 -24.30
N PHE A 6 21.10 -36.74 -24.39
CA PHE A 6 20.77 -35.78 -23.34
C PHE A 6 20.37 -36.53 -22.08
N ALA A 7 21.18 -36.36 -21.03
CA ALA A 7 20.92 -36.88 -19.70
C ALA A 7 19.65 -36.23 -19.14
N GLY A 8 18.66 -37.06 -18.80
CA GLY A 8 17.42 -36.65 -18.16
C GLY A 8 17.70 -36.07 -16.78
N LEU A 9 17.25 -34.84 -16.56
CA LEU A 9 17.29 -34.15 -15.28
C LEU A 9 16.17 -34.72 -14.40
N ALA A 10 16.56 -35.44 -13.35
CA ALA A 10 15.65 -36.10 -12.42
C ALA A 10 15.06 -35.10 -11.41
N ALA A 11 13.73 -35.16 -11.28
CA ALA A 11 12.91 -34.93 -10.10
C ALA A 11 13.26 -33.73 -9.19
N ALA A 12 12.71 -32.56 -9.54
CA ALA A 12 12.48 -31.51 -8.54
C ALA A 12 11.21 -31.85 -7.74
N THR A 13 11.40 -32.08 -6.46
CA THR A 13 10.43 -32.26 -5.38
C THR A 13 9.16 -31.43 -5.55
N LEU A 14 8.02 -32.10 -5.76
CA LEU A 14 6.68 -31.53 -5.56
C LEU A 14 6.44 -31.41 -4.05
N ILE A 15 6.95 -30.34 -3.45
CA ILE A 15 6.53 -29.90 -2.12
C ILE A 15 5.14 -29.31 -2.29
N GLY A 16 4.17 -29.90 -1.59
CA GLY A 16 2.76 -29.54 -1.68
C GLY A 16 2.52 -28.05 -1.47
N ALA A 17 2.06 -27.38 -2.52
CA ALA A 17 1.35 -26.12 -2.40
C ALA A 17 -0.10 -26.44 -2.03
N ALA A 18 -0.32 -26.74 -0.75
CA ALA A 18 -1.64 -26.61 -0.16
C ALA A 18 -2.14 -25.19 -0.48
N GLY A 19 -3.33 -25.10 -1.08
CA GLY A 19 -3.91 -23.86 -1.57
C GLY A 19 -3.92 -22.79 -0.49
N VAL A 20 -3.02 -21.82 -0.60
CA VAL A 20 -3.27 -20.47 -0.11
C VAL A 20 -4.20 -19.85 -1.12
N ALA A 21 -5.50 -20.06 -0.92
CA ALA A 21 -6.49 -19.11 -1.38
C ALA A 21 -6.13 -17.78 -0.73
N GLY A 22 -5.28 -17.01 -1.40
CA GLY A 22 -4.88 -15.69 -0.95
C GLY A 22 -6.15 -14.87 -0.90
N ALA A 23 -6.67 -14.66 0.30
CA ALA A 23 -7.51 -13.52 0.57
C ALA A 23 -6.68 -12.32 0.13
N GLN A 24 -6.95 -11.81 -1.08
CA GLN A 24 -6.40 -10.56 -1.54
C GLN A 24 -6.70 -9.58 -0.41
N PRO A 25 -5.69 -8.97 0.24
CA PRO A 25 -5.96 -8.01 1.28
C PRO A 25 -6.84 -6.95 0.65
N VAL A 26 -8.11 -6.92 1.04
CA VAL A 26 -9.02 -5.88 0.56
C VAL A 26 -8.40 -4.59 1.07
N GLU A 27 -7.89 -3.80 0.14
CA GLU A 27 -7.22 -2.54 0.40
C GLU A 27 -8.26 -1.53 0.90
N ARG A 28 -8.60 -1.67 2.18
CA ARG A 28 -9.65 -0.89 2.84
C ARG A 28 -9.42 0.60 2.63
N TYR A 29 -8.16 1.03 2.61
CA TYR A 29 -7.77 2.44 2.56
C TYR A 29 -7.31 2.91 1.16
N GLY A 30 -7.58 2.10 0.14
CA GLY A 30 -7.05 2.28 -1.20
C GLY A 30 -5.66 1.67 -1.37
N HIS A 31 -5.07 1.90 -2.55
CA HIS A 31 -3.74 1.45 -2.91
C HIS A 31 -2.71 2.55 -2.65
N TRP A 32 -1.63 2.24 -1.93
CA TRP A 32 -0.47 3.12 -1.84
C TRP A 32 0.56 2.70 -2.88
N ASP A 33 0.87 3.59 -3.83
CA ASP A 33 1.93 3.32 -4.82
C ASP A 33 3.31 3.34 -4.13
N PRO A 34 4.10 2.25 -4.18
CA PRO A 34 5.45 2.22 -3.63
C PRO A 34 6.39 3.31 -4.19
N ALA A 35 6.11 3.85 -5.38
CA ALA A 35 6.86 4.96 -5.96
C ALA A 35 6.69 6.28 -5.17
N TRP A 36 5.63 6.42 -4.37
CA TRP A 36 5.41 7.57 -3.48
C TRP A 36 6.22 7.49 -2.18
N GLY A 37 6.89 6.36 -1.94
CA GLY A 37 7.74 6.12 -0.77
C GLY A 37 7.06 5.26 0.30
N ALA A 38 7.42 5.50 1.56
CA ALA A 38 6.90 4.71 2.68
C ALA A 38 5.39 4.98 2.90
N ALA A 39 4.60 3.92 2.99
CA ALA A 39 3.16 4.02 3.19
C ALA A 39 2.84 4.72 4.53
N PRO A 40 1.95 5.72 4.52
CA PRO A 40 1.48 6.40 5.73
C PRO A 40 0.57 5.48 6.55
N PRO A 41 0.31 5.80 7.83
CA PRO A 41 -0.64 5.04 8.64
C PRO A 41 -2.07 5.13 8.07
N PRO A 42 -2.96 4.20 8.44
CA PRO A 42 -4.38 4.29 8.13
C PRO A 42 -5.03 5.52 8.82
N PRO A 43 -6.20 5.99 8.33
CA PRO A 43 -6.88 7.12 8.93
C PRO A 43 -7.32 6.78 10.36
N LEU A 44 -7.27 7.78 11.25
CA LEU A 44 -7.71 7.58 12.63
C LEU A 44 -9.23 7.34 12.67
N ALA A 45 -9.68 6.39 13.48
CA ALA A 45 -11.11 6.03 13.59
C ALA A 45 -12.04 7.20 13.99
N LYS A 46 -11.48 8.24 14.63
CA LYS A 46 -12.19 9.48 15.00
C LYS A 46 -12.44 10.42 13.81
N TRP A 47 -11.83 10.18 12.66
CA TRP A 47 -12.02 10.99 11.47
C TRP A 47 -13.23 10.51 10.70
N HIS A 48 -14.40 11.03 11.11
CA HIS A 48 -15.67 10.66 10.52
C HIS A 48 -15.76 10.92 9.02
N ARG A 49 -14.97 11.86 8.46
CA ARG A 49 -14.90 12.13 7.01
C ARG A 49 -14.48 10.91 6.19
N TRP A 50 -13.66 10.02 6.76
CA TRP A 50 -13.14 8.84 6.08
C TRP A 50 -14.07 7.65 6.19
N ARG A 51 -15.14 7.72 6.98
CA ARG A 51 -16.11 6.62 7.11
C ARG A 51 -16.95 6.55 5.83
N GLY A 52 -16.84 5.44 5.10
CA GLY A 52 -17.48 5.25 3.80
C GLY A 52 -16.65 5.75 2.62
N HIS A 53 -15.51 6.37 2.89
CA HIS A 53 -14.54 6.90 1.92
C HIS A 53 -13.14 6.35 2.18
N GLU A 54 -13.04 5.21 2.89
CA GLU A 54 -11.73 4.69 3.28
C GLU A 54 -10.83 4.47 2.06
N ALA A 55 -11.39 3.99 0.93
CA ALA A 55 -10.67 3.71 -0.30
C ALA A 55 -9.92 4.93 -0.89
N ASP A 56 -10.31 6.15 -0.53
CA ASP A 56 -9.73 7.39 -1.06
C ASP A 56 -8.56 7.91 -0.18
N TRP A 57 -8.31 7.29 0.97
CA TRP A 57 -7.35 7.77 1.98
C TRP A 57 -5.94 7.94 1.42
N TYR A 58 -5.38 6.91 0.79
CA TYR A 58 -4.00 6.99 0.32
C TYR A 58 -3.82 7.96 -0.87
N GLY A 59 -4.84 8.12 -1.71
CA GLY A 59 -4.85 9.15 -2.75
C GLY A 59 -4.83 10.55 -2.14
N HIS A 60 -5.66 10.80 -1.13
CA HIS A 60 -5.68 12.06 -0.40
C HIS A 60 -4.35 12.38 0.28
N VAL A 61 -3.76 11.42 1.01
CA VAL A 61 -2.47 11.63 1.68
C VAL A 61 -1.39 11.97 0.66
N HIS A 62 -1.38 11.31 -0.50
CA HIS A 62 -0.42 11.60 -1.55
C HIS A 62 -0.59 13.02 -2.13
N THR A 63 -1.82 13.48 -2.30
CA THR A 63 -2.07 14.87 -2.68
C THR A 63 -1.59 15.84 -1.59
N CYS A 64 -1.91 15.56 -0.33
CA CYS A 64 -1.64 16.47 0.78
C CYS A 64 -0.18 16.50 1.25
N MET A 65 0.61 15.45 1.01
CA MET A 65 2.05 15.45 1.31
C MET A 65 2.84 16.46 0.47
N THR A 66 2.23 17.06 -0.56
CA THR A 66 2.81 18.18 -1.30
C THR A 66 2.86 19.47 -0.47
N HIS A 67 2.07 19.59 0.59
CA HIS A 67 2.12 20.70 1.53
C HIS A 67 3.29 20.55 2.50
N HIS A 68 4.09 21.60 2.65
CA HIS A 68 5.18 21.62 3.61
C HIS A 68 4.67 21.43 5.05
N GLY A 69 5.25 20.47 5.77
CA GLY A 69 4.85 20.18 7.15
C GLY A 69 3.52 19.44 7.29
N TYR A 70 3.05 18.75 6.25
CA TYR A 70 1.91 17.83 6.34
C TYR A 70 2.20 16.67 7.32
N ASP A 71 1.23 16.39 8.20
CA ASP A 71 1.25 15.28 9.14
C ASP A 71 0.06 14.33 8.86
N PRO A 72 0.30 13.12 8.32
CA PRO A 72 -0.76 12.16 8.01
C PRO A 72 -1.45 11.59 9.25
N ARG A 73 -0.93 11.81 10.47
CA ARG A 73 -1.61 11.46 11.73
C ARG A 73 -2.58 12.54 12.20
N ARG A 74 -2.49 13.73 11.62
CA ARG A 74 -3.39 14.87 11.88
C ARG A 74 -4.32 15.15 10.71
N ASP A 75 -3.95 14.65 9.53
CA ASP A 75 -4.60 14.98 8.27
C ASP A 75 -4.61 16.50 8.04
N ALA A 76 -3.47 17.12 8.32
CA ALA A 76 -3.30 18.57 8.38
C ALA A 76 -1.86 18.97 8.08
N TYR A 77 -1.66 20.17 7.55
CA TYR A 77 -0.36 20.77 7.35
C TYR A 77 -0.17 22.01 8.23
N MET A 78 1.08 22.44 8.37
CA MET A 78 1.45 23.63 9.12
C MET A 78 1.45 24.84 8.21
N ASP A 79 0.54 25.78 8.46
CA ASP A 79 0.52 27.10 7.84
C ASP A 79 0.93 28.16 8.86
N GLY A 80 2.18 28.60 8.78
CA GLY A 80 2.82 29.45 9.79
C GLY A 80 2.89 28.76 11.15
N HIS A 81 2.01 29.16 12.07
CA HIS A 81 1.88 28.59 13.43
C HIS A 81 0.55 27.86 13.67
N ARG A 82 -0.20 27.59 12.60
CA ARG A 82 -1.53 27.00 12.67
C ARG A 82 -1.58 25.67 11.93
N TRP A 83 -2.23 24.69 12.55
CA TRP A 83 -2.65 23.47 11.85
C TRP A 83 -3.86 23.76 10.98
N VAL A 84 -3.75 23.45 9.70
CA VAL A 84 -4.82 23.55 8.71
C VAL A 84 -5.14 22.14 8.21
N THR A 85 -6.38 21.69 8.41
CA THR A 85 -6.86 20.41 7.89
C THR A 85 -6.69 20.39 6.38
N CYS A 86 -6.10 19.31 5.84
CA CYS A 86 -6.02 19.16 4.41
C CYS A 86 -7.36 18.70 3.85
N ALA A 87 -7.90 19.42 2.89
CA ALA A 87 -9.01 18.98 2.06
C ALA A 87 -8.49 19.05 0.62
N ASP A 88 -8.53 17.91 -0.06
CA ASP A 88 -8.16 17.75 -1.48
C ASP A 88 -9.22 18.34 -2.43
#